data_AF-A0A7W0LQH9-F1
#
_entry.id   AF-A0A7W0LQH9-F1
#
_cell.length_a   1.000
_cell.length_b   1.000
_cell.length_c   1.000
_cell.angle_alpha   90.00
_cell.angle_beta   90.00
_cell.angle_gamma   90.00
#
_symmetry.space_group_name_H-M   'P 1'
#
loop_
_entity.id
_entity.type
_entity.pdbx_description
1 polymer ?
#
loop_
_entity_poly.entity_id
_entity_poly.type
_entity_poly.pdbx_seq_one_letter_code
_entity_poly.pdbx_strand_id
1 'polypeptide(L)'
;MIAVAVSGAAGRMGSTVCAAVEGAEDLSLTGRADPQLGVAIQDVLGDAEVVVDFSTPGTALQNARLCLEAGVHCVSGTTGVDYSELAGVGEANLFFAPNFAIGAVLLMEAAKLAAKHMPECEIVELHHDRKLDAPSGTALRTAELIEAAGGNVHDPIHSVRLPGLVAHQEVIFGGVGQTLSI
;
A
#
# COMPACT_ATOMS: atom_id res chain seq x y z
N MET A 1 2.02 -20.38 13.81
CA MET A 1 1.67 -19.02 14.20
C MET A 1 2.89 -18.17 13.91
N ILE A 2 2.79 -17.25 12.96
CA ILE A 2 3.85 -16.29 12.66
C ILE A 2 3.81 -15.21 13.73
N ALA A 3 4.93 -14.92 14.38
CA ALA A 3 5.03 -13.88 15.39
C ALA A 3 5.16 -12.50 14.74
N VAL A 4 4.17 -11.64 14.95
CA VAL A 4 4.07 -10.32 14.32
C VAL A 4 4.11 -9.23 15.38
N ALA A 5 5.00 -8.25 15.22
CA ALA A 5 4.94 -6.99 15.94
C ALA A 5 4.47 -5.86 15.02
N VAL A 6 3.87 -4.81 15.58
CA VAL A 6 3.37 -3.66 14.84
C VAL A 6 4.05 -2.38 15.34
N SER A 7 4.65 -1.62 14.42
CA SER A 7 5.21 -0.29 14.66
C SER A 7 4.24 0.79 14.15
N GLY A 8 4.00 1.82 14.96
CA GLY A 8 2.89 2.77 14.75
C GLY A 8 1.54 2.22 15.23
N ALA A 9 1.55 1.31 16.20
CA ALA A 9 0.40 0.53 16.62
C ALA A 9 -0.77 1.35 17.19
N ALA A 10 -0.52 2.55 17.72
CA ALA A 10 -1.58 3.44 18.23
C ALA A 10 -2.18 4.33 17.13
N GLY A 11 -1.59 4.36 15.93
CA GLY A 11 -2.13 5.05 14.76
C GLY A 11 -3.38 4.36 14.18
N ARG A 12 -4.10 5.06 13.31
CA ARG A 12 -5.32 4.53 12.64
C ARG A 12 -5.06 3.24 11.86
N MET A 13 -3.97 3.20 11.09
CA MET A 13 -3.60 2.00 10.33
C MET A 13 -3.00 0.93 11.23
N GLY A 14 -2.11 1.31 12.17
CA GLY A 14 -1.52 0.37 13.11
C GLY A 14 -2.56 -0.38 13.96
N SER A 15 -3.60 0.31 14.44
CA SER A 15 -4.68 -0.35 15.19
C SER A 15 -5.50 -1.31 14.33
N THR A 16 -5.71 -0.97 13.05
CA THR A 16 -6.35 -1.85 12.07
C THR A 16 -5.49 -3.10 11.82
N VAL A 17 -4.17 -2.95 11.70
CA VAL A 17 -3.22 -4.05 11.54
C VAL A 17 -3.20 -4.94 12.79
N CYS A 18 -3.14 -4.36 13.99
CA CYS A 18 -3.20 -5.14 15.22
C CYS A 18 -4.47 -6.00 15.28
N ALA A 19 -5.64 -5.42 14.97
CA ALA A 19 -6.89 -6.17 14.92
C ALA A 19 -6.89 -7.27 13.86
N ALA A 20 -6.29 -7.02 12.70
CA ALA A 20 -6.16 -8.02 11.63
C ALA A 20 -5.25 -9.18 12.04
N VAL A 21 -4.13 -8.91 12.71
CA VAL A 21 -3.21 -9.93 13.23
C VAL A 21 -3.89 -10.77 14.31
N GLU A 22 -4.58 -10.14 15.26
CA GLU A 22 -5.29 -10.83 16.34
C GLU A 22 -6.48 -11.68 15.84
N GLY A 23 -7.09 -11.27 14.72
CA GLY A 23 -8.20 -11.98 14.11
C GLY A 23 -7.78 -13.13 13.17
N ALA A 24 -6.48 -13.26 12.86
CA ALA A 24 -5.97 -14.28 11.95
C ALA A 24 -5.60 -15.56 12.71
N GLU A 25 -5.96 -16.73 12.17
CA GLU A 25 -5.71 -18.03 12.82
C GLU A 25 -4.24 -18.47 12.79
N ASP A 26 -3.46 -17.88 11.89
CA ASP A 26 -2.07 -18.25 11.60
C ASP A 26 -1.06 -17.20 12.07
N LEU A 27 -1.51 -16.10 12.68
CA LEU A 27 -0.67 -15.00 13.17
C LEU A 27 -0.83 -14.80 14.69
N SER A 28 0.22 -14.26 15.33
CA SER A 28 0.21 -13.89 16.74
C SER A 28 0.78 -12.49 16.92
N LEU A 29 0.04 -11.60 17.57
CA LEU A 29 0.54 -10.26 17.89
C LEU A 29 1.45 -10.32 19.12
N THR A 30 2.77 -10.22 18.91
CA THR A 30 3.78 -10.33 19.97
C THR A 30 4.25 -8.98 20.51
N GLY A 31 4.05 -7.89 19.77
CA GLY A 31 4.46 -6.55 20.21
C GLY A 31 3.71 -5.40 19.56
N ARG A 32 3.60 -4.30 20.31
CA ARG A 32 3.01 -3.03 19.85
C ARG A 32 3.97 -1.89 20.19
N ALA A 33 4.63 -1.34 19.18
CA ALA A 33 5.51 -0.19 19.32
C ALA A 33 4.82 1.08 18.81
N ASP A 34 4.85 2.13 19.64
CA ASP A 34 4.36 3.46 19.28
C ASP A 34 4.86 4.49 20.33
N PRO A 35 5.28 5.70 19.93
CA PRO A 35 5.61 6.77 20.88
C PRO A 35 4.50 7.06 21.90
N GLN A 36 3.23 6.93 21.52
CA GLN A 36 2.10 7.13 22.43
C GLN A 36 1.97 6.04 23.49
N LEU A 37 2.52 4.85 23.22
CA LEU A 37 2.58 3.74 24.16
C LEU A 37 3.85 3.78 25.02
N GLY A 38 4.82 4.63 24.67
CA GLY A 38 6.14 4.66 25.31
C GLY A 38 6.97 3.41 25.04
N VAL A 39 6.67 2.69 23.95
CA VAL A 39 7.36 1.45 23.55
C VAL A 39 8.11 1.69 22.25
N ALA A 40 9.43 1.50 22.28
CA ALA A 40 10.26 1.63 21.10
C ALA A 40 10.20 0.36 20.24
N ILE A 41 10.56 0.46 18.96
CA ILE A 41 10.57 -0.71 18.07
C ILE A 41 11.56 -1.78 18.56
N GLN A 42 12.70 -1.38 19.11
CA GLN A 42 13.73 -2.29 19.63
C GLN A 42 13.18 -3.18 20.76
N ASP A 43 12.21 -2.69 21.53
CA ASP A 43 11.61 -3.41 22.65
C ASP A 43 10.70 -4.56 22.18
N VAL A 44 10.32 -4.60 20.91
CA VAL A 44 9.42 -5.62 20.33
C VAL A 44 10.08 -6.53 19.31
N LEU A 45 11.36 -6.34 18.99
CA LEU A 45 12.05 -7.15 17.96
C LEU A 45 12.33 -8.59 18.40
N GLY A 46 12.64 -8.80 19.69
CA GLY A 46 13.12 -10.10 20.18
C GLY A 46 12.10 -11.24 20.05
N ASP A 47 10.81 -10.92 20.09
CA ASP A 47 9.70 -11.87 20.05
C ASP A 47 8.99 -11.90 18.68
N ALA A 48 9.51 -11.20 17.67
CA ALA A 48 8.85 -11.06 16.37
C ALA A 48 9.64 -11.74 15.24
N GLU A 49 8.93 -12.42 14.35
CA GLU A 49 9.47 -12.87 13.06
C GLU A 49 9.28 -11.78 11.98
N VAL A 50 8.20 -11.00 12.10
CA VAL A 50 7.86 -9.91 11.17
C VAL A 50 7.43 -8.67 11.95
N VAL A 51 7.90 -7.50 11.54
CA VAL A 51 7.36 -6.21 11.95
C VAL A 51 6.56 -5.61 10.80
N VAL A 52 5.31 -5.22 11.07
CA VAL A 52 4.51 -4.38 10.16
C VAL A 52 4.63 -2.92 10.60
N ASP A 53 5.26 -2.08 9.77
CA ASP A 53 5.49 -0.66 10.05
C ASP A 53 4.46 0.23 9.33
N PHE A 54 3.62 0.89 10.13
CA PHE A 54 2.77 2.01 9.72
C PHE A 54 3.10 3.24 10.55
N SER A 55 4.36 3.65 10.49
CA SER A 55 4.88 4.81 11.23
C SER A 55 4.84 6.08 10.38
N THR A 56 5.83 6.96 10.55
CA THR A 56 5.96 8.21 9.78
C THR A 56 7.13 8.12 8.80
N PRO A 57 7.13 8.89 7.69
CA PRO A 57 8.24 8.85 6.74
C PRO A 57 9.61 9.13 7.36
N GLY A 58 9.66 9.99 8.38
CA GLY A 58 10.90 10.30 9.11
C GLY A 58 11.44 9.17 9.99
N THR A 59 10.63 8.14 10.28
CA THR A 59 11.01 7.02 11.16
C THR A 59 11.11 5.69 10.44
N ALA A 60 10.35 5.50 9.37
CA ALA A 60 10.17 4.19 8.75
C ALA A 60 11.46 3.58 8.18
N LEU A 61 12.36 4.40 7.60
CA LEU A 61 13.66 3.93 7.10
C LEU A 61 14.53 3.35 8.22
N GLN A 62 14.62 4.07 9.34
CA GLN A 62 15.38 3.62 10.50
C GLN A 62 14.74 2.39 11.15
N ASN A 63 13.40 2.35 11.23
CA ASN A 63 12.66 1.19 11.74
C ASN A 63 12.96 -0.06 10.89
N ALA A 64 12.88 0.06 9.56
CA ALA A 64 13.19 -1.03 8.65
C ALA A 64 14.65 -1.49 8.82
N ARG A 65 15.62 -0.57 8.91
CA ARG A 65 17.03 -0.91 9.19
C ARG A 65 17.18 -1.72 10.49
N LEU A 66 16.56 -1.28 11.57
CA LEU A 66 16.62 -1.98 12.88
C LEU A 66 16.03 -3.39 12.80
N CYS A 67 14.92 -3.57 12.07
CA CYS A 67 14.34 -4.90 11.85
C CYS A 67 15.33 -5.81 11.12
N LEU A 68 15.89 -5.32 10.00
CA LEU A 68 16.80 -6.09 9.16
C LEU A 68 18.10 -6.46 9.89
N GLU A 69 18.68 -5.54 10.65
CA GLU A 69 19.87 -5.79 11.48
C GLU A 69 19.62 -6.82 12.59
N ALA A 70 18.38 -6.88 13.11
CA ALA A 70 17.96 -7.87 14.09
C ALA A 70 17.54 -9.22 13.48
N GLY A 71 17.57 -9.37 12.15
CA GLY A 71 17.11 -10.58 11.46
C GLY A 71 15.59 -10.73 11.42
N VAL A 72 14.83 -9.66 11.69
CA VAL A 72 13.37 -9.63 11.69
C VAL A 72 12.87 -9.07 10.36
N HIS A 73 11.93 -9.76 9.70
CA HIS A 73 11.36 -9.29 8.44
C HIS A 73 10.57 -7.99 8.64
N CYS A 74 10.55 -7.13 7.64
CA CYS A 74 9.83 -5.86 7.71
C CYS A 74 8.83 -5.73 6.56
N VAL A 75 7.59 -5.39 6.89
CA VAL A 75 6.53 -4.99 5.95
C VAL A 75 6.22 -3.53 6.21
N SER A 76 6.58 -2.64 5.29
CA SER A 76 6.34 -1.20 5.45
C SER A 76 5.22 -0.68 4.55
N GLY A 77 4.21 -0.08 5.19
CA GLY A 77 3.15 0.68 4.53
C GLY A 77 3.37 2.19 4.51
N THR A 78 4.52 2.65 5.00
CA THR A 78 4.84 4.07 5.07
C THR A 78 5.21 4.60 3.68
N THR A 79 4.37 5.49 3.15
CA THR A 79 4.56 6.14 1.84
C THR A 79 5.64 7.23 1.86
N GLY A 80 6.26 7.49 0.71
CA GLY A 80 7.22 8.61 0.56
C GLY A 80 8.60 8.34 1.15
N VAL A 81 8.95 7.06 1.30
CA VAL A 81 10.24 6.61 1.83
C VAL A 81 10.96 5.81 0.75
N ASP A 82 12.23 6.13 0.52
CA ASP A 82 13.11 5.33 -0.32
C ASP A 82 13.90 4.37 0.58
N TYR A 83 13.72 3.07 0.35
CA TYR A 83 14.41 2.01 1.09
C TYR A 83 15.62 1.43 0.34
N SER A 84 16.01 2.02 -0.79
CA SER A 84 17.09 1.52 -1.65
C SER A 84 18.41 1.33 -0.90
N GLU A 85 18.70 2.18 0.09
CA GLU A 85 19.91 2.09 0.93
C GLU A 85 19.94 0.88 1.88
N LEU A 86 18.82 0.16 2.04
CA LEU A 86 18.73 -1.04 2.88
C LEU A 86 18.98 -2.33 2.11
N ALA A 87 19.27 -2.24 0.80
CA ALA A 87 19.62 -3.42 0.00
C ALA A 87 20.86 -4.12 0.58
N GLY A 88 20.70 -5.41 0.94
CA GLY A 88 21.77 -6.23 1.51
C GLY A 88 22.03 -6.02 3.00
N VAL A 89 21.19 -5.27 3.71
CA VAL A 89 21.25 -5.19 5.18
C VAL A 89 20.64 -6.46 5.77
N GLY A 90 21.46 -7.24 6.48
CA GLY A 90 21.03 -8.48 7.13
C GLY A 90 20.58 -9.58 6.14
N GLU A 91 20.03 -10.66 6.68
CA GLU A 91 19.45 -11.77 5.90
C GLU A 91 17.91 -11.71 5.84
N ALA A 92 17.30 -10.78 6.56
CA ALA A 92 15.86 -10.60 6.61
C ALA A 92 15.32 -9.87 5.37
N ASN A 93 14.03 -10.09 5.07
CA ASN A 93 13.35 -9.48 3.95
C ASN A 93 12.70 -8.16 4.33
N LEU A 94 12.75 -7.19 3.41
CA LEU A 94 11.94 -5.97 3.45
C LEU A 94 10.96 -5.97 2.28
N PHE A 95 9.67 -5.90 2.59
CA PHE A 95 8.61 -5.63 1.63
C PHE A 95 8.03 -4.25 1.91
N PHE A 96 7.97 -3.41 0.88
CA PHE A 96 7.29 -2.12 0.96
C PHE A 96 6.44 -1.93 -0.28
N ALA A 97 5.25 -1.35 -0.09
CA ALA A 97 4.33 -1.10 -1.19
C ALA A 97 3.60 0.24 -0.99
N PRO A 98 3.32 0.98 -2.08
CA PRO A 98 2.56 2.22 -2.00
C PRO A 98 1.07 1.99 -1.74
N ASN A 99 0.57 0.76 -1.93
CA ASN A 99 -0.82 0.37 -1.74
C ASN A 99 -0.92 -1.12 -1.36
N PHE A 100 -1.64 -1.43 -0.28
CA PHE A 100 -1.87 -2.80 0.23
C PHE A 100 -3.25 -3.37 -0.12
N ALA A 101 -4.11 -2.59 -0.79
CA ALA A 101 -5.41 -3.08 -1.26
C ALA A 101 -5.21 -4.02 -2.45
N ILE A 102 -5.36 -5.33 -2.20
CA ILE A 102 -5.20 -6.38 -3.22
C ILE A 102 -6.08 -6.09 -4.45
N GLY A 103 -7.32 -5.66 -4.26
CA GLY A 103 -8.22 -5.31 -5.36
C GLY A 103 -7.68 -4.19 -6.26
N ALA A 104 -7.05 -3.15 -5.67
CA ALA A 104 -6.44 -2.08 -6.44
C ALA A 104 -5.21 -2.57 -7.22
N VAL A 105 -4.39 -3.43 -6.61
CA VAL A 105 -3.22 -4.03 -7.29
C VAL A 105 -3.66 -4.93 -8.44
N LEU A 106 -4.69 -5.75 -8.24
CA LEU A 106 -5.26 -6.59 -9.28
C LEU A 106 -5.87 -5.77 -10.42
N LEU A 107 -6.59 -4.69 -10.10
CA LEU A 107 -7.11 -3.75 -11.11
C LEU A 107 -5.97 -3.17 -11.94
N MET A 108 -4.89 -2.70 -11.32
CA MET A 108 -3.74 -2.14 -12.03
C MET A 108 -3.08 -3.19 -12.96
N GLU A 109 -2.87 -4.43 -12.47
CA GLU A 109 -2.29 -5.49 -13.31
C GLU A 109 -3.21 -5.93 -14.44
N ALA A 110 -4.52 -6.02 -14.20
CA ALA A 110 -5.51 -6.33 -15.21
C ALA A 110 -5.62 -5.21 -16.26
N ALA A 111 -5.59 -3.94 -15.84
CA ALA A 111 -5.60 -2.79 -16.74
C ALA A 111 -4.35 -2.74 -17.62
N LYS A 112 -3.15 -3.01 -17.07
CA LYS A 112 -1.91 -3.15 -17.86
C LYS A 112 -2.01 -4.25 -18.92
N LEU A 113 -2.66 -5.37 -18.58
CA LEU A 113 -2.86 -6.47 -19.52
C LEU A 113 -3.85 -6.05 -20.62
N ALA A 114 -4.98 -5.47 -20.23
CA ALA A 114 -6.01 -5.00 -21.16
C ALA A 114 -5.47 -3.94 -22.14
N ALA A 115 -4.66 -3.00 -21.66
CA ALA A 115 -4.05 -1.93 -22.45
C ALA A 115 -3.26 -2.42 -23.67
N LYS A 116 -2.67 -3.62 -23.61
CA LYS A 116 -1.94 -4.22 -24.74
C LYS A 116 -2.85 -4.64 -25.90
N HIS A 117 -4.14 -4.78 -25.64
CA HIS A 117 -5.14 -5.28 -26.59
C HIS A 117 -6.22 -4.26 -26.90
N MET A 118 -6.54 -3.39 -25.94
CA MET A 118 -7.47 -2.27 -26.06
C MET A 118 -6.71 -1.00 -25.64
N PRO A 119 -6.13 -0.24 -26.59
CA PRO A 119 -5.20 0.83 -26.23
C PRO A 119 -5.92 2.07 -25.68
N GLU A 120 -7.15 2.35 -26.08
CA GLU A 120 -7.85 3.58 -25.68
C GLU A 120 -8.66 3.37 -24.39
N CYS A 121 -8.42 4.17 -23.36
CA CYS A 121 -9.20 4.09 -22.11
C CYS A 121 -9.38 5.43 -21.39
N GLU A 122 -10.41 5.49 -20.54
CA GLU A 122 -10.62 6.55 -19.55
C GLU A 122 -10.57 5.99 -18.13
N ILE A 123 -10.18 6.82 -17.17
CA ILE A 123 -10.17 6.48 -15.74
C ILE A 123 -11.19 7.36 -15.02
N VAL A 124 -12.04 6.72 -14.20
CA VAL A 124 -12.98 7.39 -13.31
C VAL A 124 -12.68 6.97 -11.87
N GLU A 125 -12.52 7.93 -10.97
CA GLU A 125 -12.23 7.67 -9.56
C GLU A 125 -13.13 8.47 -8.62
N LEU A 126 -13.51 7.83 -7.52
CA LEU A 126 -14.55 8.25 -6.59
C LEU A 126 -13.99 8.21 -5.17
N HIS A 127 -14.00 9.34 -4.47
CA HIS A 127 -13.55 9.44 -3.07
C HIS A 127 -14.46 10.34 -2.23
N HIS A 128 -14.30 10.27 -0.90
CA HIS A 128 -14.98 11.19 0.01
C HIS A 128 -14.63 12.66 -0.29
N ASP A 129 -15.57 13.56 0.02
CA ASP A 129 -15.48 15.02 -0.16
C ASP A 129 -14.28 15.69 0.54
N ARG A 130 -13.78 15.11 1.62
CA ARG A 130 -12.60 15.62 2.35
C ARG A 130 -11.24 15.27 1.74
N LYS A 131 -11.19 14.50 0.63
CA LYS A 131 -9.92 14.09 0.02
C LYS A 131 -9.35 15.28 -0.77
N LEU A 132 -8.15 15.70 -0.40
CA LEU A 132 -7.55 16.94 -0.91
C LEU A 132 -6.93 16.78 -2.31
N ASP A 133 -6.41 15.59 -2.63
CA ASP A 133 -5.77 15.28 -3.91
C ASP A 133 -6.79 14.84 -4.98
N ALA A 134 -6.61 15.35 -6.19
CA ALA A 134 -7.33 14.95 -7.41
C ALA A 134 -6.44 15.21 -8.64
N PRO A 135 -6.19 14.19 -9.50
CA PRO A 135 -6.54 12.77 -9.33
C PRO A 135 -5.85 12.12 -8.13
N SER A 136 -6.41 11.02 -7.64
CA SER A 136 -5.80 10.25 -6.55
C SER A 136 -4.46 9.63 -6.98
N GLY A 137 -3.54 9.43 -6.02
CA GLY A 137 -2.27 8.77 -6.30
C GLY A 137 -2.40 7.36 -6.90
N THR A 138 -3.47 6.62 -6.58
CA THR A 138 -3.74 5.31 -7.21
C THR A 138 -4.16 5.47 -8.67
N ALA A 139 -4.97 6.48 -9.00
CA ALA A 139 -5.39 6.75 -10.38
C ALA A 139 -4.21 7.19 -11.25
N LEU A 140 -3.36 8.09 -10.75
CA LEU A 140 -2.12 8.49 -11.42
C LEU A 140 -1.21 7.29 -11.66
N ARG A 141 -1.01 6.45 -10.64
CA ARG A 141 -0.20 5.23 -10.79
C ARG A 141 -0.78 4.26 -11.80
N THR A 142 -2.10 4.13 -11.85
CA THR A 142 -2.78 3.27 -12.82
C THR A 142 -2.56 3.78 -14.24
N ALA A 143 -2.67 5.10 -14.45
CA ALA A 143 -2.42 5.72 -15.75
C ALA A 143 -0.98 5.49 -16.23
N GLU A 144 0.02 5.76 -15.37
CA GLU A 144 1.45 5.52 -15.68
C GLU A 144 1.70 4.06 -16.10
N LEU A 145 1.06 3.12 -15.42
CA LEU A 145 1.20 1.69 -15.70
C LEU A 145 0.56 1.29 -17.04
N ILE A 146 -0.60 1.85 -17.37
CA ILE A 146 -1.29 1.64 -18.67
C ILE A 146 -0.45 2.22 -19.81
N GLU A 147 0.03 3.45 -19.67
CA GLU A 147 0.87 4.12 -20.68
C GLU A 147 2.18 3.36 -20.91
N ALA A 148 2.84 2.92 -19.83
CA ALA A 148 4.05 2.10 -19.92
C ALA A 148 3.79 0.74 -20.60
N ALA A 149 2.55 0.24 -20.59
CA ALA A 149 2.15 -0.98 -21.29
C ALA A 149 1.76 -0.74 -22.76
N GLY A 150 1.76 0.51 -23.23
CA GLY A 150 1.40 0.90 -24.61
C GLY A 150 -0.05 1.33 -24.79
N GLY A 151 -0.81 1.53 -23.71
CA GLY A 151 -2.13 2.14 -23.75
C GLY A 151 -2.08 3.67 -23.84
N ASN A 152 -3.23 4.27 -24.08
CA ASN A 152 -3.49 5.70 -24.17
C ASN A 152 -4.63 6.05 -23.21
N VAL A 153 -4.30 6.68 -22.09
CA VAL A 153 -5.27 7.18 -21.12
C VAL A 153 -5.73 8.56 -21.56
N HIS A 154 -7.03 8.73 -21.79
CA HIS A 154 -7.58 10.01 -22.21
C HIS A 154 -7.66 10.98 -21.04
N ASP A 155 -7.31 12.24 -21.30
CA ASP A 155 -7.44 13.33 -20.35
C ASP A 155 -8.84 13.98 -20.41
N PRO A 156 -9.39 14.40 -19.25
CA PRO A 156 -8.83 14.25 -17.90
C PRO A 156 -9.19 12.90 -17.26
N ILE A 157 -8.40 12.46 -16.28
CA ILE A 157 -8.88 11.47 -15.29
C ILE A 157 -10.05 12.07 -14.50
N HIS A 158 -11.23 11.46 -14.58
CA HIS A 158 -12.43 11.99 -13.95
C HIS A 158 -12.44 11.71 -12.45
N SER A 159 -12.40 12.77 -11.64
CA SER A 159 -12.33 12.67 -10.18
C SER A 159 -13.60 13.19 -9.52
N VAL A 160 -14.36 12.29 -8.87
CA VAL A 160 -15.61 12.61 -8.18
C VAL A 160 -15.38 12.64 -6.67
N ARG A 161 -15.94 13.66 -6.01
CA ARG A 161 -15.81 13.88 -4.57
C ARG A 161 -17.19 14.08 -3.97
N LEU A 162 -17.69 13.09 -3.23
CA LEU A 162 -19.02 13.15 -2.61
C LEU A 162 -19.02 12.56 -1.19
N PRO A 163 -19.87 13.07 -0.28
CA PRO A 163 -20.12 12.42 0.99
C PRO A 163 -20.61 10.97 0.80
N GLY A 164 -20.16 10.05 1.66
CA GLY A 164 -20.55 8.64 1.63
C GLY A 164 -19.68 7.72 0.78
N LEU A 165 -18.83 8.28 -0.11
CA LEU A 165 -17.80 7.52 -0.81
C LEU A 165 -16.61 7.23 0.12
N VAL A 166 -15.90 6.13 -0.12
CA VAL A 166 -14.64 5.81 0.57
C VAL A 166 -13.49 5.92 -0.41
N ALA A 167 -13.37 4.94 -1.31
CA ALA A 167 -12.45 4.93 -2.44
C ALA A 167 -12.99 3.93 -3.47
N HIS A 168 -13.08 4.34 -4.74
CA HIS A 168 -13.44 3.49 -5.86
C HIS A 168 -12.73 4.02 -7.11
N GLN A 169 -12.40 3.12 -8.02
CA GLN A 169 -11.78 3.45 -9.30
C GLN A 169 -12.27 2.45 -10.34
N GLU A 170 -12.52 2.94 -11.54
CA GLU A 170 -12.89 2.16 -12.72
C GLU A 170 -11.98 2.57 -13.89
N VAL A 171 -11.49 1.60 -14.64
CA VAL A 171 -10.81 1.83 -15.93
C VAL A 171 -11.71 1.32 -17.04
N ILE A 172 -12.09 2.20 -17.96
CA ILE A 172 -13.01 1.90 -19.05
C ILE A 172 -12.23 1.89 -20.35
N PHE A 173 -12.03 0.70 -20.92
CA PHE A 173 -11.38 0.51 -22.21
C PHE A 173 -12.40 0.51 -23.35
N GLY A 174 -12.07 1.19 -24.44
CA GLY A 174 -12.91 1.32 -25.64
C GLY A 174 -12.29 0.68 -26.87
N GLY A 175 -13.14 0.07 -27.70
CA GLY A 175 -12.78 -0.43 -29.03
C GLY A 175 -13.98 -0.44 -29.97
N VAL A 176 -13.75 -0.74 -31.26
CA VAL A 176 -14.82 -0.77 -32.26
C VAL A 176 -15.84 -1.85 -31.88
N GLY A 177 -17.03 -1.43 -31.44
CA GLY A 177 -18.14 -2.31 -31.09
C GLY A 177 -18.04 -3.02 -29.74
N GLN A 178 -17.09 -2.64 -28.87
CA GLN A 178 -16.88 -3.30 -27.58
C GLN A 178 -16.30 -2.35 -26.50
N THR A 179 -16.57 -2.68 -25.25
CA THR A 179 -15.96 -2.04 -24.07
C THR A 179 -15.55 -3.09 -23.04
N LEU A 180 -14.59 -2.73 -22.19
CA LEU A 180 -14.20 -3.51 -21.01
C LEU A 180 -14.03 -2.55 -19.83
N SER A 181 -14.76 -2.79 -18.74
CA SER A 181 -14.58 -2.09 -17.47
C SER A 181 -13.87 -2.99 -16.47
N ILE A 182 -12.89 -2.42 -15.75
CA ILE A 182 -12.15 -3.08 -14.67
C ILE A 182 -12.24 -2.23 -13.40
#